data_AF-A0A7S0JSS6-F1
#
_entry.id   AF-A0A7S0JSS6-F1
#
_cell.length_a   1.000
_cell.length_b   1.000
_cell.length_c   1.000
_cell.angle_alpha   90.00
_cell.angle_beta   90.00
_cell.angle_gamma   90.00
#
_symmetry.space_group_name_H-M   'P 1'
#
loop_
_entity.id
_entity.type
_entity.pdbx_description
1 polymer ?
#
loop_
_entity_poly.entity_id
_entity_poly.type
_entity_poly.pdbx_seq_one_letter_code
_entity_poly.pdbx_strand_id
1 'polypeptide(L)'
;VGLLVCDEGHRLKNSDGNQTIAALAACPCRRRVILTGTPIQNRLDEFYACCSFVNPDVLGPLNVFRRVFQTPIQRGRDKSASPEEQAIGAERSKELSRVSTQFILRRTQRILDRYLPSKTESCVFCRPTALQLRLYRAVLAKTSARYAASARGSAGGAAAAEARTAVGLL
;
A
#
# COMPACT_ATOMS: atom_id res chain seq x y z
N VAL A 1 -7.25 25.05 -18.93
CA VAL A 1 -6.85 23.67 -19.31
C VAL A 1 -8.10 22.79 -19.42
N GLY A 2 -8.31 22.10 -20.54
CA GLY A 2 -9.54 21.33 -20.78
C GLY A 2 -9.58 19.92 -20.17
N LEU A 3 -8.40 19.31 -19.99
CA LEU A 3 -8.19 17.97 -19.42
C LEU A 3 -6.79 17.92 -18.78
N LEU A 4 -6.68 17.33 -17.59
CA LEU A 4 -5.42 17.03 -16.92
C LEU A 4 -5.24 15.52 -16.82
N VAL A 5 -4.12 15.01 -17.33
CA VAL A 5 -3.77 13.58 -17.26
C VAL A 5 -2.50 13.42 -16.45
N CYS A 6 -2.57 12.66 -15.37
CA CYS A 6 -1.43 12.32 -14.53
C CYS A 6 -1.04 10.86 -14.79
N ASP A 7 0.11 10.65 -15.40
CA ASP A 7 0.69 9.31 -15.54
C ASP A 7 1.42 8.89 -14.26
N GLU A 8 1.49 7.58 -14.03
CA GLU A 8 2.05 6.98 -12.82
C GLU A 8 1.53 7.61 -11.53
N GLY A 9 0.20 7.70 -11.41
CA GLY A 9 -0.49 8.32 -10.26
C GLY A 9 -0.14 7.74 -8.90
N HIS A 10 0.49 6.56 -8.85
CA HIS A 10 1.10 6.06 -7.63
C HIS A 10 2.23 6.99 -7.10
N ARG A 11 2.76 7.92 -7.90
CA ARG A 11 3.68 8.97 -7.43
C ARG A 11 2.97 10.09 -6.67
N LEU A 12 1.64 10.18 -6.78
CA LEU A 12 0.78 11.19 -6.13
C LEU A 12 0.28 10.73 -4.75
N LYS A 13 0.87 9.68 -4.17
CA LYS A 13 0.40 9.04 -2.93
C LYS A 13 0.70 9.81 -1.64
N ASN A 14 1.68 10.70 -1.63
CA ASN A 14 2.09 11.40 -0.41
C ASN A 14 1.25 12.66 -0.19
N SER A 15 0.28 12.57 0.72
CA SER A 15 -0.50 13.70 1.24
C SER A 15 0.34 14.72 2.01
N ASP A 16 1.52 14.32 2.49
CA ASP A 16 2.41 15.19 3.26
C ASP A 16 3.53 15.74 2.36
N GLY A 17 3.32 16.97 1.85
CA GLY A 17 4.41 17.81 1.35
C GLY A 17 4.83 17.64 -0.11
N ASN A 18 4.14 16.85 -0.94
CA ASN A 18 4.48 16.79 -2.36
C ASN A 18 3.96 18.04 -3.10
N GLN A 19 4.85 19.02 -3.33
CA GLN A 19 4.57 20.25 -4.08
C GLN A 19 3.86 20.00 -5.41
N THR A 20 4.12 18.84 -6.03
CA THR A 20 3.50 18.40 -7.28
C THR A 20 1.98 18.27 -7.16
N ILE A 21 1.46 17.67 -6.08
CA ILE A 21 0.02 17.48 -5.90
C ILE A 21 -0.66 18.83 -5.66
N ALA A 22 -0.04 19.70 -4.85
CA ALA A 22 -0.54 21.04 -4.61
C ALA A 22 -0.60 21.87 -5.90
N ALA A 23 0.46 21.83 -6.71
CA ALA A 23 0.51 22.51 -8.00
C ALA A 23 -0.53 21.96 -8.99
N LEU A 24 -0.68 20.63 -9.06
CA LEU A 24 -1.69 19.99 -9.92
C LEU A 24 -3.12 20.27 -9.44
N ALA A 25 -3.34 20.33 -8.13
CA ALA A 25 -4.63 20.64 -7.55
C ALA A 25 -5.02 22.11 -7.80
N ALA A 26 -4.05 23.03 -7.73
CA ALA A 26 -4.23 24.45 -8.05
C ALA A 26 -4.48 24.71 -9.55
N CYS A 27 -4.16 23.76 -10.43
CA CYS A 27 -4.45 23.88 -11.84
C CYS A 27 -5.99 23.90 -12.07
N PRO A 28 -6.54 24.99 -12.65
CA PRO A 28 -7.97 25.10 -12.92
C PRO A 28 -8.34 24.17 -14.10
N CYS A 29 -8.69 22.94 -13.75
CA CYS A 29 -9.11 21.91 -14.69
C CYS A 29 -10.20 21.03 -14.09
N ARG A 30 -11.36 21.03 -14.74
CA ARG A 30 -12.54 20.25 -14.34
C ARG A 30 -12.43 18.76 -14.65
N ARG A 31 -11.76 18.39 -15.74
CA ARG A 31 -11.62 16.99 -16.18
C ARG A 31 -10.22 16.50 -15.81
N ARG A 32 -10.15 15.49 -14.96
CA ARG A 32 -8.89 14.93 -14.44
C ARG A 32 -8.88 13.42 -14.64
N VAL A 33 -7.75 12.86 -15.07
CA VAL A 33 -7.55 11.42 -15.26
C VAL A 33 -6.23 11.03 -14.62
N ILE A 34 -6.24 9.96 -13.82
CA ILE A 34 -5.03 9.34 -13.29
C ILE A 34 -4.82 8.00 -13.99
N LEU A 35 -3.62 7.76 -14.48
CA LEU A 35 -3.16 6.47 -14.99
C LEU A 35 -2.23 5.84 -13.96
N THR A 36 -2.41 4.56 -13.66
CA THR A 36 -1.51 3.82 -12.75
C THR A 36 -1.46 2.35 -13.13
N GLY A 37 -0.25 1.79 -13.18
CA GLY A 37 -0.05 0.34 -13.35
C GLY A 37 -0.21 -0.46 -12.05
N THR A 38 -0.06 0.19 -10.89
CA THR A 38 -0.13 -0.49 -9.59
C THR A 38 -1.51 -0.36 -8.96
N PRO A 39 -2.02 -1.41 -8.30
CA PRO A 39 -3.28 -1.32 -7.58
C PRO A 39 -3.13 -0.34 -6.42
N ILE A 40 -3.88 0.76 -6.45
CA ILE A 40 -3.97 1.77 -5.38
C ILE A 40 -4.60 1.19 -4.07
N GLN A 41 -4.93 -0.10 -4.05
CA GLN A 41 -5.76 -0.75 -3.03
C GLN A 41 -5.04 -1.11 -1.71
N ASN A 42 -3.70 -1.04 -1.65
CA ASN A 42 -2.96 -1.48 -0.45
C ASN A 42 -3.02 -0.46 0.69
N ARG A 43 -3.23 0.83 0.41
CA ARG A 43 -3.42 1.87 1.43
C ARG A 43 -4.64 2.71 1.08
N LEU A 44 -5.68 2.64 1.90
CA LEU A 44 -6.94 3.33 1.65
C LEU A 44 -6.83 4.86 1.73
N ASP A 45 -5.84 5.39 2.46
CA ASP A 45 -5.53 6.83 2.44
C ASP A 45 -5.06 7.31 1.04
N GLU A 46 -4.20 6.52 0.39
CA GLU A 46 -3.71 6.81 -0.96
C GLU A 46 -4.84 6.72 -1.99
N PHE A 47 -5.71 5.72 -1.80
CA PHE A 47 -6.93 5.57 -2.58
C PHE A 47 -7.82 6.81 -2.46
N TYR A 48 -8.09 7.25 -1.24
CA TYR A 48 -8.88 8.45 -0.99
C TYR A 48 -8.26 9.68 -1.68
N ALA A 49 -6.95 9.89 -1.53
CA ALA A 49 -6.27 11.03 -2.14
C ALA A 49 -6.43 11.06 -3.67
N CYS A 50 -6.27 9.91 -4.33
CA CYS A 50 -6.46 9.80 -5.77
C CYS A 50 -7.92 10.07 -6.19
N CYS A 51 -8.88 9.50 -5.45
CA CYS A 51 -10.30 9.71 -5.73
C CYS A 51 -10.70 11.17 -5.56
N SER A 52 -10.35 11.80 -4.43
CA SER A 52 -10.66 13.21 -4.16
C SER A 52 -9.95 14.17 -5.12
N PHE A 53 -8.78 13.79 -5.65
CA PHE A 53 -8.10 14.59 -6.68
C PHE A 53 -8.85 14.57 -8.03
N VAL A 54 -9.37 13.41 -8.44
CA VAL A 54 -10.06 13.21 -9.72
C VAL A 54 -11.51 13.67 -9.66
N ASN A 55 -12.20 13.31 -8.59
CA ASN A 55 -13.61 13.59 -8.35
C ASN A 55 -13.79 14.09 -6.90
N PRO A 56 -13.66 15.41 -6.68
CA PRO A 56 -13.87 16.01 -5.36
C PRO A 56 -15.21 15.58 -4.75
N ASP A 57 -15.24 15.41 -3.43
CA ASP A 57 -16.43 15.09 -2.62
C ASP A 57 -17.09 13.71 -2.84
N VAL A 58 -16.65 12.91 -3.81
CA VAL A 58 -17.28 11.60 -4.10
C VAL A 58 -17.24 10.59 -2.94
N LEU A 59 -16.22 10.69 -2.08
CA LEU A 59 -16.07 9.86 -0.87
C LEU A 59 -16.36 10.64 0.43
N GLY A 60 -16.77 11.90 0.30
CA GLY A 60 -16.95 12.82 1.41
C GLY A 60 -15.64 13.20 2.13
N PRO A 61 -15.74 13.81 3.32
CA PRO A 61 -14.59 14.24 4.11
C PRO A 61 -13.70 13.07 4.57
N LEU A 62 -12.38 13.28 4.63
CA LEU A 62 -11.39 12.24 4.96
C LEU A 62 -11.64 11.56 6.31
N ASN A 63 -12.06 12.33 7.33
CA ASN A 63 -12.40 11.80 8.65
C ASN A 63 -13.61 10.82 8.61
N VAL A 64 -14.62 11.15 7.80
CA VAL A 64 -15.79 10.29 7.59
C VAL A 64 -15.38 9.04 6.81
N PHE A 65 -14.62 9.22 5.72
CA PHE A 65 -14.08 8.09 4.96
C PHE A 65 -13.28 7.12 5.84
N ARG A 66 -12.44 7.66 6.73
CA ARG A 66 -11.65 6.85 7.66
C ARG A 66 -12.53 6.02 8.59
N ARG A 67 -13.55 6.65 9.18
CA ARG A 67 -14.46 5.99 10.12
C ARG A 67 -15.36 4.95 9.45
N VAL A 68 -15.87 5.24 8.25
CA VAL A 68 -16.86 4.41 7.56
C VAL A 68 -16.20 3.27 6.77
N PHE A 69 -15.06 3.54 6.11
CA PHE A 69 -14.39 2.58 5.23
C PHE A 69 -13.05 2.12 5.78
N GLN A 70 -12.12 3.03 6.03
CA GLN A 70 -10.73 2.64 6.30
C GLN A 70 -10.58 1.78 7.56
N THR A 71 -11.03 2.28 8.71
CA THR A 71 -10.86 1.60 9.99
C THR A 71 -11.58 0.25 10.02
N PRO A 72 -12.86 0.12 9.60
CA PRO A 72 -13.53 -1.18 9.57
C PRO A 72 -12.88 -2.17 8.61
N ILE A 73 -12.45 -1.73 7.42
CA ILE A 73 -11.78 -2.60 6.45
C ILE A 73 -10.41 -3.07 6.98
N GLN A 74 -9.67 -2.19 7.66
CA GLN A 74 -8.38 -2.56 8.25
C GLN A 74 -8.57 -3.55 9.40
N ARG A 75 -9.53 -3.32 10.30
CA ARG A 75 -9.86 -4.24 11.40
C ARG A 75 -10.28 -5.61 10.87
N GLY A 76 -11.19 -5.65 9.89
CA GLY A 76 -11.63 -6.92 9.30
C GLY A 76 -10.56 -7.69 8.52
N ARG A 77 -9.43 -7.06 8.17
CA ARG A 77 -8.26 -7.71 7.53
C ARG A 77 -7.19 -8.16 8.54
N ASP A 78 -7.34 -7.80 9.81
CA ASP A 78 -6.42 -8.23 10.85
C ASP A 78 -6.53 -9.75 11.05
N LYS A 79 -5.41 -10.41 11.31
CA LYS A 79 -5.36 -11.86 11.57
C LYS A 79 -6.11 -12.23 12.85
N SER A 80 -6.19 -11.32 13.81
CA SER A 80 -6.92 -11.51 15.07
C SER A 80 -8.36 -11.00 15.05
N ALA A 81 -8.89 -10.60 13.89
CA ALA A 81 -10.23 -10.04 13.76
C ALA A 81 -11.32 -11.06 14.10
N SER A 82 -12.35 -10.63 14.84
CA SER A 82 -13.52 -11.45 15.11
C SER A 82 -14.33 -11.73 13.83
N PRO A 83 -15.18 -12.77 13.78
CA PRO A 83 -16.04 -13.03 12.63
C PRO A 83 -16.96 -11.85 12.28
N GLU A 84 -17.41 -11.10 13.29
CA GLU A 84 -18.22 -9.90 13.12
C GLU A 84 -17.43 -8.76 12.47
N GLU A 85 -16.19 -8.51 12.94
CA GLU A 85 -15.31 -7.49 12.36
C GLU A 85 -14.94 -7.82 10.91
N GLN A 86 -14.72 -9.09 10.60
CA GLN A 86 -14.48 -9.56 9.23
C GLN A 86 -15.69 -9.30 8.33
N ALA A 87 -16.90 -9.59 8.81
CA ALA A 87 -18.14 -9.37 8.07
C ALA A 87 -18.36 -7.87 7.77
N ILE A 88 -18.22 -7.01 8.79
CA ILE A 88 -18.32 -5.55 8.64
C ILE A 88 -17.26 -5.03 7.67
N GLY A 89 -16.01 -5.46 7.81
CA GLY A 89 -14.91 -5.07 6.92
C GLY A 89 -15.17 -5.47 5.46
N ALA A 90 -15.69 -6.68 5.23
CA ALA A 90 -16.06 -7.17 3.91
C ALA A 90 -17.21 -6.37 3.30
N GLU A 91 -18.25 -6.05 4.07
CA GLU A 91 -19.38 -5.23 3.64
C GLU A 91 -18.92 -3.83 3.20
N ARG A 92 -18.13 -3.15 4.05
CA ARG A 92 -17.58 -1.82 3.74
C ARG A 92 -16.65 -1.84 2.54
N SER A 93 -15.85 -2.89 2.38
CA SER A 93 -15.00 -3.06 1.19
C SER A 93 -15.82 -3.23 -0.09
N LYS A 94 -16.94 -3.94 -0.02
CA LYS A 94 -17.87 -4.13 -1.15
C LYS A 94 -18.59 -2.84 -1.51
N GLU A 95 -19.06 -2.10 -0.50
CA GLU A 95 -19.69 -0.79 -0.68
C GLU A 95 -18.72 0.21 -1.34
N LEU A 96 -17.50 0.32 -0.81
CA LEU A 96 -16.47 1.18 -1.39
C LEU A 96 -16.17 0.80 -2.84
N SER A 97 -16.05 -0.50 -3.12
CA SER A 97 -15.82 -1.00 -4.48
C SER A 97 -16.94 -0.59 -5.43
N ARG A 98 -18.20 -0.67 -5.01
CA ARG A 98 -19.37 -0.28 -5.82
C ARG A 98 -19.33 1.19 -6.22
N VAL A 99 -19.01 2.08 -5.27
CA VAL A 99 -18.86 3.52 -5.55
C VAL A 99 -17.69 3.75 -6.52
N SER A 100 -16.56 3.12 -6.24
CA SER A 100 -15.31 3.30 -6.98
C SER A 100 -15.40 2.83 -8.43
N THR A 101 -16.15 1.75 -8.70
CA THR A 101 -16.30 1.22 -10.07
C THR A 101 -16.99 2.17 -11.05
N GLN A 102 -17.67 3.22 -10.55
CA GLN A 102 -18.34 4.20 -11.41
C GLN A 102 -17.34 5.11 -12.13
N PHE A 103 -16.13 5.27 -11.59
CA PHE A 103 -15.11 6.19 -12.13
C PHE A 103 -13.71 5.58 -12.21
N ILE A 104 -13.52 4.33 -11.79
CA ILE A 104 -12.26 3.59 -11.94
C ILE A 104 -12.42 2.51 -12.98
N LEU A 105 -11.62 2.61 -14.05
CA LEU A 105 -11.48 1.56 -15.05
C LEU A 105 -10.24 0.72 -14.72
N ARG A 106 -10.46 -0.53 -14.31
CA ARG A 106 -9.39 -1.52 -14.12
C ARG A 106 -9.56 -2.67 -15.09
N ARG A 107 -8.55 -2.92 -15.91
CA ARG A 107 -8.45 -4.12 -16.75
C ARG A 107 -7.29 -4.97 -16.24
N THR A 108 -7.50 -6.28 -16.16
CA THR A 108 -6.45 -7.23 -15.78
C THR A 108 -5.74 -7.73 -17.02
N GLN A 109 -4.52 -8.24 -16.84
CA GLN A 109 -3.72 -8.84 -17.91
C GLN A 109 -4.45 -9.98 -18.64
N ARG A 110 -5.47 -10.57 -18.01
CA ARG A 110 -6.33 -11.62 -18.59
C ARG A 110 -6.94 -11.27 -19.96
N ILE A 111 -7.11 -9.99 -20.27
CA ILE A 111 -7.57 -9.55 -21.59
C ILE A 111 -6.57 -9.89 -22.70
N LEU A 112 -5.28 -10.00 -22.37
CA LEU A 112 -4.17 -10.26 -23.28
C LEU A 112 -3.88 -11.76 -23.43
N ASP A 113 -4.45 -12.62 -22.58
CA ASP A 113 -4.21 -14.08 -22.61
C ASP A 113 -4.56 -14.71 -23.96
N ARG A 114 -5.45 -14.08 -24.74
CA ARG A 114 -5.84 -14.54 -26.09
C ARG A 114 -4.87 -14.10 -27.19
N TYR A 115 -3.98 -13.16 -26.89
CA TYR A 115 -3.10 -12.49 -27.86
C TYR A 115 -1.62 -12.69 -27.57
N LEU A 116 -1.27 -13.08 -26.34
CA LEU A 116 0.10 -13.29 -25.89
C LEU A 116 0.35 -14.78 -25.58
N PRO A 117 1.59 -15.28 -25.77
CA PRO A 117 1.99 -16.59 -25.27
C PRO A 117 1.80 -16.71 -23.76
N SER A 118 1.66 -17.94 -23.27
CA SER A 118 1.55 -18.19 -21.82
C SER A 118 2.80 -17.70 -21.09
N LYS A 119 2.58 -16.98 -19.98
CA LYS A 119 3.66 -16.53 -19.09
C LYS A 119 4.12 -17.71 -18.23
N THR A 120 5.38 -18.09 -18.34
CA THR A 120 6.01 -19.05 -17.41
C THR A 120 6.77 -18.29 -16.34
N GLU A 121 6.39 -18.50 -15.08
CA GLU A 121 7.11 -17.96 -13.92
C GLU A 121 7.87 -19.11 -13.25
N SER A 122 9.14 -18.88 -12.89
CA SER A 122 9.96 -19.86 -12.19
C SER A 122 10.63 -19.19 -10.99
N CYS A 123 10.32 -19.69 -9.80
CA CYS A 123 10.99 -19.28 -8.58
C CYS A 123 12.18 -20.23 -8.34
N VAL A 124 13.41 -19.72 -8.49
CA VAL A 124 14.63 -20.50 -8.29
C VAL A 124 15.21 -20.15 -6.93
N PHE A 125 15.21 -21.12 -6.02
CA PHE A 125 15.78 -20.98 -4.70
C PHE A 125 17.29 -21.22 -4.74
N CYS A 126 18.06 -20.14 -4.69
CA CYS A 126 19.52 -20.21 -4.66
C CYS A 126 20.03 -20.29 -3.22
N ARG A 127 20.84 -21.31 -2.92
CA ARG A 127 21.53 -21.36 -1.62
C ARG A 127 22.59 -20.25 -1.57
N PRO A 128 22.65 -19.45 -0.49
CA PRO A 128 23.70 -18.46 -0.34
C PRO A 128 25.06 -19.14 -0.24
N THR A 129 26.08 -18.52 -0.83
CA THR A 129 27.47 -18.97 -0.74
C THR A 129 27.99 -18.90 0.70
N ALA A 130 29.06 -19.64 0.99
CA ALA A 130 29.73 -19.59 2.30
C ALA A 130 30.15 -18.16 2.69
N LEU A 131 30.58 -17.34 1.72
CA LEU A 131 30.92 -15.93 1.96
C LEU A 131 29.69 -15.11 2.33
N GLN A 132 28.59 -15.24 1.58
CA GLN A 132 27.33 -14.55 1.87
C GLN A 132 26.81 -14.91 3.27
N LEU A 133 26.86 -16.19 3.65
CA LEU A 133 26.47 -16.64 4.99
C LEU A 133 27.35 -16.04 6.09
N ARG A 134 28.66 -15.99 5.89
CA ARG A 134 29.60 -15.38 6.86
C ARG A 134 29.35 -13.89 7.03
N LEU A 135 29.21 -13.15 5.92
CA LEU A 135 28.95 -11.72 5.96
C LEU A 135 27.59 -11.40 6.57
N TYR A 136 26.56 -12.15 6.18
CA TYR A 136 25.22 -12.01 6.74
C TYR A 136 25.19 -12.23 8.25
N ARG A 137 25.85 -13.29 8.75
CA ARG A 137 26.01 -13.54 10.20
C ARG A 137 26.79 -12.43 10.90
N ALA A 138 27.86 -11.92 10.28
CA ALA A 138 28.65 -10.83 10.84
C ALA A 138 27.85 -9.52 10.95
N VAL A 139 27.00 -9.22 9.95
CA VAL A 139 26.06 -8.09 10.01
C VAL A 139 25.07 -8.31 11.15
N LEU A 140 24.39 -9.45 11.20
CA LEU A 140 23.43 -9.78 12.26
C LEU A 140 24.02 -9.66 13.67
N ALA A 141 25.26 -10.12 13.88
CA ALA A 141 25.95 -10.02 15.16
C ALA A 141 26.23 -8.54 15.54
N LYS A 142 26.64 -7.71 14.59
CA LYS A 142 26.88 -6.28 14.81
C LYS A 142 25.58 -5.50 15.07
N THR A 143 24.52 -5.79 14.32
CA THR A 143 23.22 -5.12 14.52
C THR A 143 22.60 -5.54 15.84
N SER A 144 22.61 -6.83 16.18
CA SER A 144 22.07 -7.32 17.45
C SER A 144 22.85 -6.78 18.66
N ALA A 145 24.18 -6.65 18.57
CA ALA A 145 24.98 -5.98 19.60
C ALA A 145 24.63 -4.48 19.73
N ARG A 146 24.40 -3.77 18.62
CA ARG A 146 23.97 -2.35 18.64
C ARG A 146 22.57 -2.17 19.22
N TYR A 147 21.62 -3.04 18.87
CA TYR A 147 20.27 -3.02 19.45
C TYR A 147 20.29 -3.39 20.94
N ALA A 148 21.10 -4.36 21.36
CA ALA A 148 21.26 -4.71 22.78
C ALA A 148 21.92 -3.57 23.58
N ALA A 149 22.88 -2.85 23.00
CA ALA A 149 23.48 -1.67 23.62
C ALA A 149 22.49 -0.49 23.70
N SER A 150 21.66 -0.28 22.67
CA SER A 150 20.61 0.75 22.67
C SER A 150 19.46 0.41 23.63
N ALA A 151 19.08 -0.87 23.75
CA ALA A 151 18.02 -1.33 24.64
C ALA A 151 18.42 -1.32 26.12
N ARG A 152 19.73 -1.38 26.44
CA ARG A 152 20.22 -1.14 27.81
C ARG A 152 20.10 0.33 28.24
N GLY A 153 19.89 1.25 27.30
CA GLY A 153 19.61 2.67 27.58
C GLY A 153 18.13 3.01 27.75
N SER A 154 17.20 2.15 27.34
CA SER A 154 15.76 2.33 27.55
C SER A 154 15.12 1.04 28.09
N ALA A 155 14.84 0.99 29.39
CA ALA A 155 14.13 -0.11 30.01
C ALA A 155 12.78 -0.36 29.31
N GLY A 156 12.60 -1.54 28.71
CA GLY A 156 11.35 -1.96 28.06
C GLY A 156 11.51 -3.24 27.23
N GLY A 157 11.33 -4.41 27.86
CA GLY A 157 11.69 -5.74 27.35
C GLY A 157 10.83 -6.36 26.23
N ALA A 158 10.42 -5.62 25.21
CA ALA A 158 9.62 -6.16 24.09
C ALA A 158 10.34 -6.20 22.72
N ALA A 159 11.43 -5.45 22.53
CA ALA A 159 12.02 -5.22 21.20
C ALA A 159 12.88 -6.37 20.63
N ALA A 160 13.30 -7.34 21.46
CA ALA A 160 14.24 -8.38 21.02
C ALA A 160 13.61 -9.44 20.09
N ALA A 161 12.29 -9.65 20.16
CA ALA A 161 11.60 -10.65 19.34
C ALA A 161 11.35 -10.18 17.90
N GLU A 162 11.07 -8.90 17.68
CA GLU A 162 10.82 -8.32 16.34
C GLU A 162 12.05 -8.31 15.44
N ALA A 163 13.25 -8.14 16.02
CA ALA A 163 14.50 -8.08 15.26
C ALA A 163 14.86 -9.41 14.57
N ARG A 164 14.39 -10.56 15.08
CA ARG A 164 14.60 -11.86 14.44
C ARG A 164 13.70 -12.07 13.22
N THR A 165 12.52 -11.47 13.23
CA THR A 165 11.52 -11.62 12.15
C THR A 165 11.86 -10.75 10.94
N ALA A 166 12.45 -9.56 11.15
CA ALA A 166 12.70 -8.59 10.08
C ALA A 166 13.82 -8.97 9.10
N VAL A 167 14.73 -9.89 9.47
CA VAL A 167 15.84 -10.31 8.60
C VAL A 167 15.59 -11.70 7.98
N GLY A 168 14.57 -12.43 8.45
CA GLY A 168 14.31 -13.83 8.10
C GLY A 168 13.40 -14.07 6.89
N LEU A 169 13.23 -13.10 5.98
CA LEU A 169 12.47 -13.28 4.73
C LEU A 169 13.32 -12.83 3.54
N LEU A 170 14.25 -13.69 3.15
CA LEU A 170 14.63 -13.91 1.76
C LEU A 170 14.17 -15.30 1.36
#